data_AF-A0A6A3LZQ4-F1
#
_entry.id   AF-A0A6A3LZQ4-F1
#
_cell.length_a   1.000
_cell.length_b   1.000
_cell.length_c   1.000
_cell.angle_alpha   90.00
_cell.angle_beta   90.00
_cell.angle_gamma   90.00
#
_symmetry.space_group_name_H-M   'P 1'
#
loop_
_entity.id
_entity.type
_entity.pdbx_description
1 polymer ?
#
loop_
_entity_poly.entity_id
_entity_poly.type
_entity_poly.pdbx_seq_one_letter_code
_entity_poly.pdbx_strand_id
1 'polypeptide(L)'
;MASKLSERLKELAAVLAHQHAVDSVEETLGHLQTEIADAMARSRASAQQCTILLFQSAEPPSLLRFLAASADFADDSRKREISAARGNVMELLAAFFKAYGGHRALTKQHVVDTYKACQQTARADPFNRVKAHALEVVVNVLKYAENRVSSEDIEPRAYADKLFYDIKFSKATQTAKGQMLEVIGYLVEKFPQEMENAAAPLLSWSEDALEKQFSSNAPEMMMVNGLLFALARLLECDPERYKRDESLRKKIYSYLLTVFATTVSGNLSRYQVTNSSEMFLAKHAQMFQQDIGPSGYVWFTYMKFCCMNENKTVKEHAFSCSNAIFQTLDAYLVETKDDTRKKCLNKILKEVLPIATAWRWPLVSQYVQCVGHFVQERGDVPLDAGYVKFVGDVLCHLMEAYPQCLWKSKVVIHKSVIAVFAALSKWTVIDSLIDRFVVHTLMLSISNVTDPDQAVIYHPDTGELVTNLLYDYEGFWLALLRRRTKTLADSPIKASTCSDDVDMKEPMNAGRTLQAILFDSTVKSVVGIVSQLNLSYQFDLQTTNNGKNANGYTPIVPRDHSIMLNLTEFVERVLGKAPRSLLHPSPSYASSVCSGF
;
A
#
# COMPACT_ATOMS: atom_id res chain seq x y z
N MET A 1 30.34 -24.44 7.75
CA MET A 1 29.14 -23.90 7.08
C MET A 1 29.37 -23.73 5.58
N ALA A 2 30.50 -23.13 5.15
CA ALA A 2 30.96 -23.33 3.77
C ALA A 2 31.00 -24.82 3.39
N SER A 3 31.32 -25.70 4.36
CA SER A 3 31.20 -27.17 4.24
C SER A 3 29.80 -27.65 3.90
N LYS A 4 28.76 -27.34 4.70
CA LYS A 4 27.39 -27.84 4.48
C LYS A 4 26.75 -27.33 3.18
N LEU A 5 26.84 -26.03 2.91
CA LEU A 5 26.36 -25.46 1.65
C LEU A 5 27.10 -26.07 0.47
N SER A 6 28.42 -26.25 0.61
CA SER A 6 29.22 -26.92 -0.41
C SER A 6 28.83 -28.38 -0.60
N GLU A 7 28.56 -29.13 0.46
CA GLU A 7 28.13 -30.53 0.42
C GLU A 7 26.81 -30.67 -0.33
N ARG A 8 25.80 -29.83 -0.02
CA ARG A 8 24.52 -29.84 -0.74
C ARG A 8 24.64 -29.50 -2.23
N LEU A 9 25.55 -28.59 -2.59
CA LEU A 9 25.85 -28.31 -4.00
C LEU A 9 26.56 -29.49 -4.69
N LYS A 10 27.41 -30.25 -3.99
CA LYS A 10 28.02 -31.49 -4.53
C LYS A 10 26.97 -32.57 -4.76
N GLU A 11 26.09 -32.78 -3.79
CA GLU A 11 24.98 -33.74 -3.88
C GLU A 11 24.08 -33.41 -5.08
N LEU A 12 23.69 -32.15 -5.23
CA LEU A 12 22.91 -31.69 -6.39
C LEU A 12 23.64 -31.94 -7.72
N ALA A 13 24.93 -31.62 -7.80
CA ALA A 13 25.71 -31.84 -9.02
C ALA A 13 25.87 -33.33 -9.35
N ALA A 14 25.99 -34.19 -8.32
CA ALA A 14 26.13 -35.63 -8.49
C ALA A 14 24.89 -36.27 -9.13
N VAL A 15 23.70 -35.65 -9.03
CA VAL A 15 22.47 -36.08 -9.73
C VAL A 15 22.69 -36.17 -11.24
N LEU A 16 23.51 -35.30 -11.83
CA LEU A 16 23.80 -35.39 -13.27
C LEU A 16 24.59 -36.65 -13.61
N ALA A 17 25.49 -37.10 -12.72
CA ALA A 17 26.32 -38.28 -12.95
C ALA A 17 25.64 -39.60 -12.56
N HIS A 18 24.82 -39.61 -11.50
CA HIS A 18 24.23 -40.82 -10.94
C HIS A 18 22.74 -40.64 -10.63
N GLN A 19 21.91 -41.60 -11.08
CA GLN A 19 20.45 -41.55 -10.91
C GLN A 19 19.98 -41.60 -9.45
N HIS A 20 20.76 -42.21 -8.58
CA HIS A 20 20.49 -42.32 -7.14
C HIS A 20 21.56 -41.59 -6.33
N ALA A 21 22.12 -40.50 -6.88
CA ALA A 21 23.08 -39.67 -6.14
C ALA A 21 22.48 -39.06 -4.86
N VAL A 22 21.17 -38.83 -4.86
CA VAL A 22 20.38 -38.33 -3.73
C VAL A 22 19.05 -39.07 -3.69
N ASP A 23 18.51 -39.25 -2.48
CA ASP A 23 17.19 -39.87 -2.28
C ASP A 23 16.06 -38.96 -2.81
N SER A 24 16.22 -37.65 -2.66
CA SER A 24 15.30 -36.64 -3.19
C SER A 24 16.01 -35.33 -3.53
N VAL A 25 15.85 -34.89 -4.78
CA VAL A 25 16.34 -33.58 -5.24
C VAL A 25 15.60 -32.44 -4.53
N GLU A 26 14.30 -32.62 -4.30
CA GLU A 26 13.46 -31.63 -3.62
C GLU A 26 13.91 -31.43 -2.17
N GLU A 27 14.19 -32.51 -1.45
CA GLU A 27 14.71 -32.44 -0.08
C GLU A 27 16.09 -31.79 -0.03
N THR A 28 16.98 -32.16 -0.95
CA THR A 28 18.31 -31.57 -1.08
C THR A 28 18.22 -30.05 -1.28
N LEU A 29 17.29 -29.59 -2.13
CA LEU A 29 17.06 -28.17 -2.38
C LEU A 29 16.39 -27.46 -1.20
N GLY A 30 15.51 -28.12 -0.45
CA GLY A 30 14.93 -27.60 0.78
C GLY A 30 15.99 -27.39 1.87
N HIS A 31 16.91 -28.33 2.03
CA HIS A 31 18.07 -28.17 2.91
C HIS A 31 18.99 -27.05 2.41
N LEU A 32 19.25 -26.97 1.10
CA LEU A 32 20.04 -25.90 0.52
C LEU A 32 19.40 -24.52 0.79
N GLN A 33 18.09 -24.38 0.64
CA GLN A 33 17.36 -23.14 0.92
C GLN A 33 17.50 -22.70 2.39
N THR A 34 17.44 -23.65 3.32
CA THR A 34 17.60 -23.40 4.76
C THR A 34 19.02 -22.91 5.07
N GLU A 35 20.04 -23.60 4.54
CA GLU A 35 21.44 -23.21 4.73
C GLU A 35 21.76 -21.85 4.09
N ILE A 36 21.11 -21.51 2.96
CA ILE A 36 21.20 -20.17 2.35
C ILE A 36 20.64 -19.11 3.30
N ALA A 37 19.45 -19.33 3.87
CA ALA A 37 18.81 -18.36 4.76
C ALA A 37 19.68 -18.10 6.00
N ASP A 38 20.21 -19.17 6.61
CA ASP A 38 21.13 -19.09 7.75
C ASP A 38 22.42 -18.34 7.39
N ALA A 39 23.02 -18.65 6.23
CA ALA A 39 24.27 -18.02 5.81
C ALA A 39 24.09 -16.52 5.51
N MET A 40 22.94 -16.14 4.95
CA MET A 40 22.59 -14.75 4.62
C MET A 40 22.29 -13.89 5.86
N ALA A 41 21.68 -14.47 6.89
CA ALA A 41 21.35 -13.75 8.13
C ALA A 41 22.53 -13.61 9.10
N ARG A 42 23.50 -14.54 9.05
CA ARG A 42 24.56 -14.64 10.07
C ARG A 42 25.57 -13.51 10.08
N SER A 43 26.20 -13.22 8.94
CA SER A 43 27.22 -12.17 8.83
C SER A 43 27.47 -11.79 7.38
N ARG A 44 28.08 -10.61 7.16
CA ARG A 44 28.43 -10.14 5.81
C ARG A 44 29.40 -11.09 5.10
N ALA A 45 30.43 -11.58 5.79
CA ALA A 45 31.41 -12.51 5.22
C ALA A 45 30.75 -13.86 4.86
N SER A 46 29.86 -14.35 5.71
CA SER A 46 29.07 -15.55 5.45
C SER A 46 28.18 -15.40 4.21
N ALA A 47 27.47 -14.27 4.10
CA ALA A 47 26.64 -13.96 2.95
C ALA A 47 27.46 -13.85 1.66
N GLN A 48 28.66 -13.24 1.71
CA GLN A 48 29.57 -13.16 0.54
C GLN A 48 30.06 -14.55 0.12
N GLN A 49 30.47 -15.39 1.06
CA GLN A 49 30.87 -16.76 0.73
C GLN A 49 29.72 -17.57 0.13
N CYS A 50 28.50 -17.39 0.66
CA CYS A 50 27.29 -18.01 0.14
C CYS A 50 27.04 -17.61 -1.32
N THR A 51 27.05 -16.31 -1.64
CA THR A 51 26.81 -15.85 -3.02
C THR A 51 27.91 -16.32 -3.99
N ILE A 52 29.17 -16.35 -3.57
CA ILE A 52 30.26 -16.92 -4.39
C ILE A 52 29.99 -18.41 -4.68
N LEU A 53 29.60 -19.19 -3.67
CA LEU A 53 29.29 -20.61 -3.84
C LEU A 53 28.10 -20.84 -4.79
N LEU A 54 27.02 -20.08 -4.64
CA LEU A 54 25.80 -20.25 -5.43
C LEU A 54 25.93 -19.83 -6.89
N PHE A 55 26.76 -18.82 -7.20
CA PHE A 55 26.79 -18.20 -8.52
C PHE A 55 28.12 -18.35 -9.27
N GLN A 56 29.25 -18.56 -8.59
CA GLN A 56 30.59 -18.51 -9.20
C GLN A 56 31.44 -19.76 -8.94
N SER A 57 31.10 -20.59 -7.95
CA SER A 57 31.92 -21.74 -7.57
C SER A 57 32.02 -22.80 -8.68
N ALA A 58 33.25 -23.25 -8.91
CA ALA A 58 33.58 -24.32 -9.86
C ALA A 58 33.50 -25.68 -9.16
N GLU A 59 34.09 -25.77 -7.97
CA GLU A 59 34.08 -26.95 -7.12
C GLU A 59 33.69 -26.55 -5.69
N PRO A 60 32.47 -26.86 -5.25
CA PRO A 60 31.42 -27.58 -5.99
C PRO A 60 30.78 -26.74 -7.11
N PRO A 61 30.14 -27.37 -8.10
CA PRO A 61 29.43 -26.64 -9.15
C PRO A 61 28.35 -25.73 -8.55
N SER A 62 28.41 -24.45 -8.91
CA SER A 62 27.36 -23.46 -8.62
C SER A 62 26.01 -23.83 -9.25
N LEU A 63 24.94 -23.17 -8.82
CA LEU A 63 23.60 -23.37 -9.40
C LEU A 63 23.57 -23.04 -10.90
N LEU A 64 24.26 -21.98 -11.33
CA LEU A 64 24.35 -21.61 -12.75
C LEU A 64 25.10 -22.67 -13.56
N ARG A 65 26.19 -23.24 -13.01
CA ARG A 65 26.91 -24.34 -13.66
C ARG A 65 26.07 -25.60 -13.74
N PHE A 66 25.29 -25.92 -12.71
CA PHE A 66 24.33 -27.02 -12.75
C PHE A 66 23.29 -26.82 -13.86
N LEU A 67 22.71 -25.62 -13.97
CA LEU A 67 21.74 -25.29 -15.03
C LEU A 67 22.35 -25.42 -16.44
N ALA A 68 23.59 -24.97 -16.63
CA ALA A 68 24.29 -25.12 -17.90
C ALA A 68 24.55 -26.60 -18.24
N ALA A 69 25.12 -27.37 -17.31
CA ALA A 69 25.45 -28.78 -17.53
C ALA A 69 24.21 -29.66 -17.76
N SER A 70 23.09 -29.32 -17.11
CA SER A 70 21.82 -30.04 -17.25
C SER A 70 21.00 -29.61 -18.47
N ALA A 71 21.36 -28.52 -19.15
CA ALA A 71 20.70 -28.08 -20.39
C ALA A 71 20.94 -29.08 -21.54
N ASP A 72 22.19 -29.51 -21.68
CA ASP A 72 22.68 -30.41 -22.75
C ASP A 72 22.67 -31.88 -22.32
N PHE A 73 21.83 -32.24 -21.35
CA PHE A 73 21.80 -33.60 -20.82
C PHE A 73 21.36 -34.62 -21.89
N ALA A 74 22.29 -35.49 -22.28
CA ALA A 74 22.17 -36.34 -23.46
C ALA A 74 21.33 -37.61 -23.24
N ASP A 75 21.24 -38.11 -22.00
CA ASP A 75 20.52 -39.35 -21.71
C ASP A 75 18.99 -39.11 -21.67
N ASP A 76 18.34 -39.55 -22.75
CA ASP A 76 16.90 -39.40 -22.94
C ASP A 76 16.06 -40.12 -21.88
N SER A 77 16.59 -41.16 -21.21
CA SER A 77 15.85 -41.92 -20.19
C SER A 77 15.61 -41.10 -18.92
N ARG A 78 16.58 -40.24 -18.55
CA ARG A 78 16.54 -39.40 -17.35
C ARG A 78 16.20 -37.94 -17.63
N LYS A 79 15.96 -37.57 -18.89
CA LYS A 79 15.68 -36.20 -19.34
C LYS A 79 14.53 -35.50 -18.59
N ARG A 80 13.49 -36.24 -18.22
CA ARG A 80 12.34 -35.70 -17.45
C ARG A 80 12.67 -35.46 -15.98
N GLU A 81 13.45 -36.34 -15.38
CA GLU A 81 13.94 -36.20 -13.99
C GLU A 81 14.86 -34.99 -13.90
N ILE A 82 15.83 -34.88 -14.82
CA ILE A 82 16.76 -33.75 -14.88
C ILE A 82 16.03 -32.44 -15.18
N SER A 83 15.01 -32.43 -16.04
CA SER A 83 14.24 -31.21 -16.30
C SER A 83 13.42 -30.77 -15.09
N ALA A 84 12.91 -31.70 -14.28
CA ALA A 84 12.28 -31.37 -13.00
C ALA A 84 13.30 -30.77 -12.00
N ALA A 85 14.50 -31.35 -11.89
CA ALA A 85 15.57 -30.83 -11.05
C ALA A 85 15.97 -29.40 -11.44
N ARG A 86 16.08 -29.09 -12.74
CA ARG A 86 16.32 -27.71 -13.23
C ARG A 86 15.20 -26.76 -12.83
N GLY A 87 13.95 -27.19 -12.95
CA GLY A 87 12.79 -26.42 -12.52
C GLY A 87 12.91 -26.02 -11.05
N ASN A 88 13.19 -26.98 -10.18
CA ASN A 88 13.33 -26.74 -8.74
C ASN A 88 14.52 -25.82 -8.40
N VAL A 89 15.65 -25.92 -9.14
CA VAL A 89 16.77 -24.97 -9.00
C VAL A 89 16.36 -23.55 -9.39
N MET A 90 15.55 -23.39 -10.44
CA MET A 90 15.02 -22.08 -10.83
C MET A 90 14.01 -21.53 -9.81
N GLU A 91 13.16 -22.37 -9.23
CA GLU A 91 12.27 -21.98 -8.12
C GLU A 91 13.10 -21.47 -6.91
N LEU A 92 14.19 -22.17 -6.57
CA LEU A 92 15.11 -21.73 -5.51
C LEU A 92 15.75 -20.37 -5.85
N LEU A 93 16.21 -20.18 -7.09
CA LEU A 93 16.77 -18.90 -7.54
C LEU A 93 15.71 -17.78 -7.50
N ALA A 94 14.48 -18.05 -7.90
CA ALA A 94 13.38 -17.09 -7.86
C ALA A 94 13.10 -16.66 -6.41
N ALA A 95 13.00 -17.62 -5.48
CA ALA A 95 12.85 -17.35 -4.06
C ALA A 95 14.03 -16.56 -3.48
N PHE A 96 15.26 -16.89 -3.91
CA PHE A 96 16.47 -16.20 -3.50
C PHE A 96 16.45 -14.71 -3.90
N PHE A 97 16.15 -14.38 -5.16
CA PHE A 97 16.08 -12.98 -5.60
C PHE A 97 14.95 -12.22 -4.94
N LYS A 98 13.81 -12.88 -4.68
CA LYS A 98 12.69 -12.26 -3.94
C LYS A 98 13.08 -11.87 -2.52
N ALA A 99 13.85 -12.70 -1.81
CA ALA A 99 14.27 -12.43 -0.44
C ALA A 99 15.51 -11.53 -0.35
N TYR A 100 16.48 -11.73 -1.24
CA TYR A 100 17.84 -11.19 -1.12
C TYR A 100 18.30 -10.37 -2.32
N GLY A 101 17.40 -10.06 -3.27
CA GLY A 101 17.70 -9.25 -4.45
C GLY A 101 18.30 -7.89 -4.12
N GLY A 102 17.97 -7.28 -2.99
CA GLY A 102 18.59 -6.03 -2.50
C GLY A 102 19.86 -6.19 -1.66
N HIS A 103 20.28 -7.43 -1.36
CA HIS A 103 21.32 -7.68 -0.35
C HIS A 103 22.73 -7.30 -0.83
N ARG A 104 23.54 -6.63 0.01
CA ARG A 104 24.86 -6.08 -0.38
C ARG A 104 25.90 -7.13 -0.79
N ALA A 105 25.70 -8.39 -0.44
CA ALA A 105 26.58 -9.50 -0.83
C ALA A 105 26.39 -9.93 -2.30
N LEU A 106 25.31 -9.51 -2.96
CA LEU A 106 25.14 -9.72 -4.39
C LEU A 106 25.92 -8.68 -5.19
N THR A 107 26.78 -9.15 -6.08
CA THR A 107 27.50 -8.32 -7.04
C THR A 107 26.65 -8.11 -8.30
N LYS A 108 26.98 -7.08 -9.09
CA LYS A 108 26.39 -6.86 -10.42
C LYS A 108 26.53 -8.11 -11.30
N GLN A 109 27.73 -8.69 -11.33
CA GLN A 109 28.05 -9.87 -12.15
C GLN A 109 27.14 -11.07 -11.83
N HIS A 110 26.90 -11.38 -10.55
CA HIS A 110 26.00 -12.49 -10.16
C HIS A 110 24.59 -12.32 -10.74
N VAL A 111 24.07 -11.09 -10.71
CA VAL A 111 22.72 -10.78 -11.20
C VAL A 111 22.67 -10.92 -12.71
N VAL A 112 23.63 -10.31 -13.43
CA VAL A 112 23.68 -10.30 -14.89
C VAL A 112 23.87 -11.71 -15.45
N ASP A 113 24.76 -12.51 -14.88
CA ASP A 113 24.99 -13.89 -15.33
C ASP A 113 23.76 -14.76 -15.13
N THR A 114 23.10 -14.62 -13.98
CA THR A 114 21.85 -15.36 -13.71
C THR A 114 20.74 -14.92 -14.66
N TYR A 115 20.59 -13.62 -14.89
CA TYR A 115 19.61 -13.08 -15.81
C TYR A 115 19.83 -13.62 -17.23
N LYS A 116 21.06 -13.57 -17.76
CA LYS A 116 21.38 -14.04 -19.12
C LYS A 116 21.18 -15.55 -19.26
N ALA A 117 21.57 -16.34 -18.25
CA ALA A 117 21.33 -17.77 -18.24
C ALA A 117 19.83 -18.08 -18.31
N CYS A 118 19.02 -17.46 -17.45
CA CYS A 118 17.57 -17.66 -17.44
C CYS A 118 16.89 -17.11 -18.70
N GLN A 119 17.37 -15.99 -19.26
CA GLN A 119 16.91 -15.44 -20.53
C GLN A 119 17.07 -16.46 -21.67
N GLN A 120 18.24 -17.11 -21.75
CA GLN A 120 18.52 -18.13 -22.74
C GLN A 120 17.67 -19.38 -22.51
N THR A 121 17.57 -19.87 -21.26
CA THR A 121 16.76 -21.04 -20.94
C THR A 121 15.27 -20.83 -21.22
N ALA A 122 14.73 -19.66 -20.89
CA ALA A 122 13.33 -19.30 -21.14
C ALA A 122 12.94 -19.45 -22.62
N ARG A 123 13.90 -19.22 -23.54
CA ARG A 123 13.66 -19.33 -24.98
C ARG A 123 13.96 -20.73 -25.52
N ALA A 124 15.12 -21.26 -25.18
CA ALA A 124 15.69 -22.44 -25.82
C ALA A 124 15.24 -23.78 -25.22
N ASP A 125 14.74 -23.82 -23.98
CA ASP A 125 14.49 -25.09 -23.29
C ASP A 125 13.38 -25.92 -23.99
N PRO A 126 13.51 -27.25 -24.11
CA PRO A 126 12.44 -28.06 -24.68
C PRO A 126 11.21 -28.20 -23.78
N PHE A 127 11.33 -27.96 -22.47
CA PHE A 127 10.24 -28.15 -21.50
C PHE A 127 9.61 -26.82 -21.08
N ASN A 128 8.32 -26.63 -21.37
CA ASN A 128 7.56 -25.42 -21.03
C ASN A 128 7.55 -25.10 -19.52
N ARG A 129 7.59 -26.11 -18.65
CA ARG A 129 7.69 -25.89 -17.19
C ARG A 129 9.01 -25.22 -16.82
N VAL A 130 10.13 -25.65 -17.40
CA VAL A 130 11.44 -25.04 -17.16
C VAL A 130 11.48 -23.62 -17.72
N LYS A 131 10.90 -23.38 -18.90
CA LYS A 131 10.73 -22.02 -19.44
C LYS A 131 9.98 -21.11 -18.46
N ALA A 132 8.90 -21.61 -17.87
CA ALA A 132 8.07 -20.85 -16.93
C ALA A 132 8.85 -20.44 -15.67
N HIS A 133 9.62 -21.35 -15.07
CA HIS A 133 10.45 -21.03 -13.92
C HIS A 133 11.62 -20.09 -14.28
N ALA A 134 12.21 -20.24 -15.47
CA ALA A 134 13.24 -19.32 -15.95
C ALA A 134 12.71 -17.88 -16.09
N LEU A 135 11.49 -17.71 -16.63
CA LEU A 135 10.82 -16.41 -16.73
C LEU A 135 10.52 -15.82 -15.34
N GLU A 136 10.15 -16.64 -14.35
CA GLU A 136 9.93 -16.19 -12.97
C GLU A 136 11.22 -15.65 -12.32
N VAL A 137 12.37 -16.29 -12.56
CA VAL A 137 13.67 -15.77 -12.11
C VAL A 137 13.95 -14.41 -12.75
N VAL A 138 13.73 -14.28 -14.06
CA VAL A 138 13.89 -13.01 -14.80
C VAL A 138 13.01 -11.92 -14.19
N VAL A 139 11.74 -12.20 -13.93
CA VAL A 139 10.81 -11.27 -13.26
C VAL A 139 11.35 -10.85 -11.90
N ASN A 140 11.78 -11.78 -11.06
CA ASN A 140 12.26 -11.46 -9.71
C ASN A 140 13.59 -10.67 -9.74
N VAL A 141 14.46 -10.90 -10.72
CA VAL A 141 15.64 -10.06 -10.93
C VAL A 141 15.22 -8.63 -11.27
N LEU A 142 14.32 -8.45 -12.23
CA LEU A 142 13.82 -7.12 -12.63
C LEU A 142 13.07 -6.41 -11.49
N LYS A 143 12.44 -7.15 -10.58
CA LYS A 143 11.65 -6.59 -9.47
C LYS A 143 12.47 -6.25 -8.23
N TYR A 144 13.44 -7.11 -7.88
CA TYR A 144 14.12 -7.01 -6.57
C TYR A 144 15.63 -6.73 -6.67
N ALA A 145 16.23 -6.86 -7.86
CA ALA A 145 17.66 -6.62 -8.10
C ALA A 145 17.89 -5.59 -9.23
N GLU A 146 16.89 -4.76 -9.54
CA GLU A 146 16.90 -3.79 -10.65
C GLU A 146 18.13 -2.89 -10.65
N ASN A 147 18.56 -2.40 -9.48
CA ASN A 147 19.66 -1.45 -9.33
C ASN A 147 21.03 -2.04 -9.70
N ARG A 148 21.07 -3.32 -10.06
CA ARG A 148 22.29 -4.04 -10.47
C ARG A 148 22.30 -4.42 -11.94
N VAL A 149 21.31 -3.99 -12.72
CA VAL A 149 21.19 -4.31 -14.14
C VAL A 149 21.06 -3.01 -14.93
N SER A 150 21.91 -2.82 -15.94
CA SER A 150 21.79 -1.71 -16.90
C SER A 150 21.21 -2.19 -18.23
N SER A 151 20.73 -1.25 -19.05
CA SER A 151 20.19 -1.57 -20.38
C SER A 151 21.23 -2.22 -21.29
N GLU A 152 22.51 -1.87 -21.15
CA GLU A 152 23.64 -2.53 -21.81
C GLU A 152 23.80 -4.02 -21.42
N ASP A 153 23.44 -4.38 -20.19
CA ASP A 153 23.64 -5.76 -19.72
C ASP A 153 22.59 -6.71 -20.31
N ILE A 154 21.35 -6.25 -20.46
CA ILE A 154 20.19 -7.12 -20.75
C ILE A 154 19.50 -6.84 -22.08
N GLU A 155 19.85 -5.76 -22.77
CA GLU A 155 19.34 -5.38 -24.09
C GLU A 155 17.79 -5.46 -24.15
N PRO A 156 17.08 -4.62 -23.37
CA PRO A 156 15.65 -4.80 -23.08
C PRO A 156 14.79 -4.91 -24.35
N ARG A 157 15.04 -4.05 -25.35
CA ARG A 157 14.36 -4.08 -26.64
C ARG A 157 14.58 -5.38 -27.39
N ALA A 158 15.83 -5.81 -27.54
CA ALA A 158 16.16 -7.03 -28.27
C ALA A 158 15.55 -8.26 -27.60
N TYR A 159 15.47 -8.27 -26.26
CA TYR A 159 14.80 -9.35 -25.55
C TYR A 159 13.28 -9.31 -25.72
N ALA A 160 12.66 -8.14 -25.62
CA ALA A 160 11.22 -7.99 -25.82
C ALA A 160 10.80 -8.42 -27.24
N ASP A 161 11.56 -8.06 -28.27
CA ASP A 161 11.30 -8.49 -29.66
C ASP A 161 11.37 -10.02 -29.81
N LYS A 162 12.37 -10.64 -29.18
CA LYS A 162 12.53 -12.10 -29.13
C LYS A 162 11.35 -12.79 -28.42
N LEU A 163 10.94 -12.28 -27.26
CA LEU A 163 9.79 -12.80 -26.53
C LEU A 163 8.48 -12.61 -27.31
N PHE A 164 8.31 -11.46 -27.95
CA PHE A 164 7.13 -11.16 -28.75
C PHE A 164 7.01 -12.09 -29.95
N TYR A 165 8.13 -12.38 -30.61
CA TYR A 165 8.19 -13.40 -31.65
C TYR A 165 7.78 -14.77 -31.10
N ASP A 166 8.33 -15.18 -29.96
CA ASP A 166 8.02 -16.48 -29.35
C ASP A 166 6.54 -16.57 -28.94
N ILE A 167 5.93 -15.50 -28.42
CA ILE A 167 4.49 -15.48 -28.07
C ILE A 167 3.61 -15.75 -29.30
N LYS A 168 3.97 -15.14 -30.44
CA LYS A 168 3.20 -15.24 -31.70
C LYS A 168 3.37 -16.58 -32.39
N PHE A 169 4.60 -17.09 -32.46
CA PHE A 169 4.94 -18.17 -33.39
C PHE A 169 5.36 -19.48 -32.70
N SER A 170 5.68 -19.46 -31.40
CA SER A 170 6.06 -20.69 -30.70
C SER A 170 4.85 -21.51 -30.24
N LYS A 171 5.10 -22.81 -30.03
CA LYS A 171 4.16 -23.76 -29.40
C LYS A 171 4.20 -23.68 -27.86
N ALA A 172 4.57 -22.54 -27.29
CA ALA A 172 4.58 -22.34 -25.84
C ALA A 172 3.16 -22.45 -25.24
N THR A 173 3.06 -22.92 -23.99
CA THR A 173 1.79 -23.00 -23.26
C THR A 173 1.27 -21.61 -22.90
N GLN A 174 -0.04 -21.49 -22.63
CA GLN A 174 -0.65 -20.24 -22.17
C GLN A 174 0.05 -19.63 -20.95
N THR A 175 0.55 -20.46 -20.02
CA THR A 175 1.28 -20.01 -18.82
C THR A 175 2.60 -19.36 -19.20
N ALA A 176 3.37 -20.00 -20.08
CA ALA A 176 4.64 -19.45 -20.55
C ALA A 176 4.41 -18.15 -21.33
N LYS A 177 3.41 -18.09 -22.21
CA LYS A 177 3.05 -16.86 -22.95
C LYS A 177 2.64 -15.72 -22.01
N GLY A 178 1.83 -16.02 -20.99
CA GLY A 178 1.45 -15.05 -19.95
C GLY A 178 2.66 -14.48 -19.20
N GLN A 179 3.63 -15.33 -18.83
CA GLN A 179 4.86 -14.89 -18.17
C GLN A 179 5.82 -14.13 -19.10
N MET A 180 5.88 -14.48 -20.40
CA MET A 180 6.64 -13.71 -21.38
C MET A 180 6.08 -12.28 -21.49
N LEU A 181 4.76 -12.12 -21.47
CA LEU A 181 4.11 -10.81 -21.42
C LEU A 181 4.40 -10.06 -20.12
N GLU A 182 4.45 -10.77 -18.99
CA GLU A 182 4.84 -10.18 -17.71
C GLU A 182 6.28 -9.62 -17.76
N VAL A 183 7.23 -10.38 -18.32
CA VAL A 183 8.60 -9.90 -18.54
C VAL A 183 8.61 -8.67 -19.45
N ILE A 184 7.89 -8.68 -20.58
CA ILE A 184 7.78 -7.51 -21.46
C ILE A 184 7.25 -6.30 -20.68
N GLY A 185 6.23 -6.49 -19.85
CA GLY A 185 5.72 -5.45 -18.97
C GLY A 185 6.81 -4.85 -18.09
N TYR A 186 7.55 -5.68 -17.33
CA TYR A 186 8.64 -5.18 -16.48
C TYR A 186 9.76 -4.49 -17.28
N LEU A 187 10.09 -4.96 -18.49
CA LEU A 187 11.07 -4.29 -19.34
C LEU A 187 10.61 -2.88 -19.73
N VAL A 188 9.33 -2.70 -20.04
CA VAL A 188 8.75 -1.37 -20.34
C VAL A 188 8.78 -0.47 -19.10
N GLU A 189 8.38 -0.99 -17.94
CA GLU A 189 8.36 -0.23 -16.68
C GLU A 189 9.76 0.18 -16.21
N LYS A 190 10.80 -0.61 -16.51
CA LYS A 190 12.19 -0.33 -16.08
C LYS A 190 13.03 0.42 -17.11
N PHE A 191 12.77 0.22 -18.40
CA PHE A 191 13.56 0.78 -19.51
C PHE A 191 12.63 1.48 -20.52
N PRO A 192 11.87 2.51 -20.11
CA PRO A 192 10.86 3.12 -20.96
C PRO A 192 11.45 3.78 -22.22
N GLN A 193 12.64 4.37 -22.14
CA GLN A 193 13.29 5.04 -23.26
C GLN A 193 13.72 4.05 -24.35
N GLU A 194 14.26 2.90 -23.96
CA GLU A 194 14.68 1.85 -24.89
C GLU A 194 13.50 1.12 -25.52
N MET A 195 12.37 1.06 -24.79
CA MET A 195 11.15 0.35 -25.19
C MET A 195 10.15 1.19 -25.99
N GLU A 196 10.27 2.51 -26.01
CA GLU A 196 9.32 3.44 -26.65
C GLU A 196 9.01 3.05 -28.11
N ASN A 197 10.05 2.77 -28.90
CA ASN A 197 9.91 2.38 -30.30
C ASN A 197 9.27 0.98 -30.51
N ALA A 198 9.36 0.10 -29.52
CA ALA A 198 8.78 -1.24 -29.56
C ALA A 198 7.35 -1.28 -28.99
N ALA A 199 6.94 -0.24 -28.25
CA ALA A 199 5.67 -0.22 -27.52
C ALA A 199 4.45 -0.19 -28.45
N ALA A 200 4.46 0.59 -29.52
CA ALA A 200 3.27 0.76 -30.39
C ALA A 200 2.80 -0.56 -31.06
N PRO A 201 3.67 -1.39 -31.68
CA PRO A 201 3.27 -2.70 -32.19
C PRO A 201 2.80 -3.67 -31.09
N LEU A 202 3.41 -3.61 -29.91
CA LEU A 202 3.03 -4.44 -28.75
C LEU A 202 1.66 -4.04 -28.21
N LEU A 203 1.35 -2.74 -28.14
CA LEU A 203 0.06 -2.20 -27.73
C LEU A 203 -1.06 -2.71 -28.62
N SER A 204 -0.97 -2.43 -29.92
CA SER A 204 -2.02 -2.82 -30.88
C SER A 204 -2.24 -4.33 -30.88
N TRP A 205 -1.16 -5.12 -30.84
CA TRP A 205 -1.29 -6.56 -30.78
C TRP A 205 -1.90 -7.06 -29.46
N SER A 206 -1.55 -6.44 -28.32
CA SER A 206 -2.10 -6.85 -27.01
C SER A 206 -3.59 -6.58 -26.93
N GLU A 207 -4.06 -5.47 -27.50
CA GLU A 207 -5.47 -5.10 -27.61
C GLU A 207 -6.25 -6.12 -28.46
N ASP A 208 -5.75 -6.43 -29.66
CA ASP A 208 -6.34 -7.44 -30.55
C ASP A 208 -6.36 -8.83 -29.91
N ALA A 209 -5.28 -9.20 -29.21
CA ALA A 209 -5.17 -10.46 -28.52
C ALA A 209 -6.17 -10.55 -27.36
N LEU A 210 -6.37 -9.45 -26.61
CA LEU A 210 -7.34 -9.38 -25.54
C LEU A 210 -8.77 -9.53 -26.08
N GLU A 211 -9.11 -8.84 -27.17
CA GLU A 211 -10.41 -8.98 -27.85
C GLU A 211 -10.71 -10.43 -28.24
N LYS A 212 -9.71 -11.15 -28.78
CA LYS A 212 -9.84 -12.58 -29.11
C LYS A 212 -10.10 -13.45 -27.88
N GLN A 213 -9.45 -13.15 -26.75
CA GLN A 213 -9.65 -13.91 -25.51
C GLN A 213 -11.07 -13.68 -24.96
N PHE A 214 -11.54 -12.43 -24.90
CA PHE A 214 -12.87 -12.11 -24.37
C PHE A 214 -14.02 -12.52 -25.30
N SER A 215 -13.74 -12.71 -26.60
CA SER A 215 -14.70 -13.26 -27.57
C SER A 215 -14.70 -14.79 -27.64
N SER A 216 -13.77 -15.46 -26.96
CA SER A 216 -13.62 -16.92 -26.98
C SER A 216 -14.54 -17.59 -25.96
N ASN A 217 -15.06 -18.77 -26.30
CA ASN A 217 -15.79 -19.63 -25.36
C ASN A 217 -14.87 -20.37 -24.37
N ALA A 218 -13.56 -20.37 -24.64
CA ALA A 218 -12.53 -21.00 -23.80
C ALA A 218 -11.31 -20.06 -23.66
N PRO A 219 -11.44 -18.96 -22.93
CA PRO A 219 -10.35 -18.00 -22.73
C PRO A 219 -9.19 -18.63 -21.95
N GLU A 220 -7.98 -18.35 -22.40
CA GLU A 220 -6.73 -18.72 -21.74
C GLU A 220 -6.43 -17.72 -20.61
N MET A 221 -6.90 -18.01 -19.40
CA MET A 221 -6.83 -17.07 -18.27
C MET A 221 -5.41 -16.59 -17.93
N MET A 222 -4.39 -17.44 -18.10
CA MET A 222 -2.99 -17.04 -17.86
C MET A 222 -2.49 -16.06 -18.92
N MET A 223 -2.99 -16.20 -20.15
CA MET A 223 -2.71 -15.26 -21.24
C MET A 223 -3.41 -13.93 -20.99
N VAL A 224 -4.68 -13.94 -20.57
CA VAL A 224 -5.43 -12.72 -20.20
C VAL A 224 -4.72 -11.97 -19.08
N ASN A 225 -4.26 -12.68 -18.04
CA ASN A 225 -3.47 -12.10 -16.97
C ASN A 225 -2.22 -11.37 -17.49
N GLY A 226 -1.42 -12.04 -18.33
CA GLY A 226 -0.21 -11.45 -18.91
C GLY A 226 -0.51 -10.27 -19.82
N LEU A 227 -1.57 -10.34 -20.62
CA LEU A 227 -2.00 -9.26 -21.52
C LEU A 227 -2.39 -8.01 -20.74
N LEU A 228 -3.23 -8.14 -19.70
CA LEU A 228 -3.62 -7.00 -18.86
C LEU A 228 -2.43 -6.40 -18.12
N PHE A 229 -1.53 -7.24 -17.60
CA PHE A 229 -0.32 -6.79 -16.92
C PHE A 229 0.62 -6.01 -17.84
N ALA A 230 0.85 -6.52 -19.06
CA ALA A 230 1.71 -5.87 -20.05
C ALA A 230 1.06 -4.59 -20.59
N LEU A 231 -0.24 -4.63 -20.91
CA LEU A 231 -1.00 -3.49 -21.41
C LEU A 231 -0.98 -2.32 -20.42
N ALA A 232 -1.13 -2.60 -19.12
CA ALA A 232 -1.03 -1.58 -18.06
C ALA A 232 0.31 -0.82 -18.09
N ARG A 233 1.39 -1.41 -18.57
CA ARG A 233 2.72 -0.78 -18.59
C ARG A 233 3.01 -0.17 -19.95
N LEU A 234 2.62 -0.85 -21.02
CA LEU A 234 2.72 -0.34 -22.37
C LEU A 234 1.93 0.98 -22.56
N LEU A 235 0.78 1.14 -21.89
CA LEU A 235 -0.01 2.37 -21.96
C LEU A 235 0.69 3.59 -21.36
N GLU A 236 1.69 3.40 -20.49
CA GLU A 236 2.49 4.52 -19.98
C GLU A 236 3.35 5.15 -21.09
N CYS A 237 3.68 4.39 -22.14
CA CYS A 237 4.39 4.91 -23.32
C CYS A 237 3.48 5.71 -24.26
N ASP A 238 2.15 5.55 -24.17
CA ASP A 238 1.18 6.29 -25.00
C ASP A 238 -0.10 6.64 -24.20
N PRO A 239 -0.02 7.57 -23.22
CA PRO A 239 -1.13 7.86 -22.31
C PRO A 239 -2.40 8.39 -22.99
N GLU A 240 -2.25 8.97 -24.19
CA GLU A 240 -3.35 9.58 -24.94
C GLU A 240 -4.05 8.57 -25.87
N ARG A 241 -3.57 7.32 -25.97
CA ARG A 241 -4.11 6.29 -26.87
C ARG A 241 -5.63 6.15 -26.79
N TYR A 242 -6.17 5.98 -25.57
CA TYR A 242 -7.59 5.78 -25.33
C TYR A 242 -8.42 7.06 -25.31
N LYS A 243 -7.78 8.23 -25.30
CA LYS A 243 -8.47 9.49 -25.60
C LYS A 243 -8.67 9.66 -27.11
N ARG A 244 -7.71 9.18 -27.92
CA ARG A 244 -7.80 9.22 -29.40
C ARG A 244 -8.76 8.18 -29.97
N ASP A 245 -8.87 6.99 -29.36
CA ASP A 245 -9.80 5.94 -29.78
C ASP A 245 -10.80 5.59 -28.68
N GLU A 246 -11.96 6.26 -28.72
CA GLU A 246 -13.05 6.03 -27.77
C GLU A 246 -13.65 4.62 -27.89
N SER A 247 -13.68 4.06 -29.11
CA SER A 247 -14.28 2.75 -29.36
C SER A 247 -13.48 1.65 -28.66
N LEU A 248 -12.15 1.73 -28.79
CA LEU A 248 -11.21 0.84 -28.14
C LEU A 248 -11.23 1.02 -26.62
N ARG A 249 -11.26 2.26 -26.13
CA ARG A 249 -11.43 2.55 -24.69
C ARG A 249 -12.64 1.84 -24.10
N LYS A 250 -13.80 1.94 -24.76
CA LYS A 250 -15.04 1.28 -24.31
C LYS A 250 -14.93 -0.24 -24.32
N LYS A 251 -14.25 -0.84 -25.32
CA LYS A 251 -13.98 -2.28 -25.35
C LYS A 251 -13.15 -2.71 -24.14
N ILE A 252 -12.00 -2.07 -23.92
CA ILE A 252 -11.10 -2.38 -22.79
C ILE A 252 -11.82 -2.19 -21.45
N TYR A 253 -12.58 -1.11 -21.30
CA TYR A 253 -13.42 -0.89 -20.12
C TYR A 253 -14.42 -2.03 -19.89
N SER A 254 -15.10 -2.51 -20.94
CA SER A 254 -16.05 -3.62 -20.81
C SER A 254 -15.38 -4.92 -20.38
N TYR A 255 -14.16 -5.20 -20.87
CA TYR A 255 -13.37 -6.36 -20.45
C TYR A 255 -13.02 -6.29 -18.96
N LEU A 256 -12.55 -5.13 -18.48
CA LEU A 256 -12.27 -4.90 -17.07
C LEU A 256 -13.54 -5.10 -16.23
N LEU A 257 -14.66 -4.52 -16.65
CA LEU A 257 -15.94 -4.65 -15.97
C LEU A 257 -16.37 -6.14 -15.86
N THR A 258 -16.20 -6.91 -16.94
CA THR A 258 -16.49 -8.36 -16.95
C THR A 258 -15.61 -9.14 -15.98
N VAL A 259 -14.31 -8.82 -15.88
CA VAL A 259 -13.41 -9.47 -14.90
C VAL A 259 -13.93 -9.26 -13.47
N PHE A 260 -14.26 -8.03 -13.10
CA PHE A 260 -14.77 -7.74 -11.75
C PHE A 260 -16.14 -8.36 -11.49
N ALA A 261 -17.07 -8.30 -12.46
CA ALA A 261 -18.37 -8.95 -12.35
C ALA A 261 -18.24 -10.47 -12.13
N THR A 262 -17.32 -11.12 -12.85
CA THR A 262 -17.04 -12.56 -12.70
C THR A 262 -16.36 -12.87 -11.36
N THR A 263 -15.53 -11.95 -10.86
CA THR A 263 -14.86 -12.08 -9.56
C THR A 263 -15.88 -12.06 -8.43
N VAL A 264 -16.80 -11.09 -8.45
CA VAL A 264 -17.83 -10.91 -7.42
C VAL A 264 -18.87 -12.03 -7.43
N SER A 265 -19.19 -12.58 -8.60
CA SER A 265 -20.09 -13.73 -8.71
C SER A 265 -19.49 -15.06 -8.23
N GLY A 266 -18.21 -15.08 -7.83
CA GLY A 266 -17.53 -16.29 -7.35
C GLY A 266 -17.15 -17.28 -8.46
N ASN A 267 -17.34 -16.90 -9.74
CA ASN A 267 -17.11 -17.77 -10.89
C ASN A 267 -15.63 -17.84 -11.32
N LEU A 268 -14.76 -17.00 -10.76
CA LEU A 268 -13.31 -17.06 -10.98
C LEU A 268 -12.64 -17.93 -9.91
N SER A 269 -12.15 -19.11 -10.32
CA SER A 269 -11.36 -20.00 -9.46
C SER A 269 -9.92 -19.52 -9.24
N ARG A 270 -9.42 -18.60 -10.08
CA ARG A 270 -8.07 -18.01 -9.99
C ARG A 270 -8.13 -16.49 -10.06
N TYR A 271 -7.71 -15.84 -8.99
CA TYR A 271 -7.72 -14.38 -8.86
C TYR A 271 -6.58 -13.65 -9.57
N GLN A 272 -5.72 -14.33 -10.33
CA GLN A 272 -4.59 -13.69 -11.00
C GLN A 272 -5.06 -12.63 -12.01
N VAL A 273 -6.10 -12.94 -12.80
CA VAL A 273 -6.70 -11.98 -13.74
C VAL A 273 -7.26 -10.77 -12.98
N THR A 274 -7.93 -10.99 -11.85
CA THR A 274 -8.43 -9.92 -10.96
C THR A 274 -7.27 -9.04 -10.48
N ASN A 275 -6.18 -9.63 -9.98
CA ASN A 275 -5.01 -8.90 -9.51
C ASN A 275 -4.41 -8.00 -10.60
N SER A 276 -4.27 -8.51 -11.83
CA SER A 276 -3.75 -7.71 -12.95
C SER A 276 -4.72 -6.60 -13.37
N SER A 277 -6.03 -6.84 -13.33
CA SER A 277 -7.04 -5.80 -13.56
C SER A 277 -7.04 -4.71 -12.48
N GLU A 278 -6.86 -5.08 -11.21
CA GLU A 278 -6.72 -4.13 -10.10
C GLU A 278 -5.48 -3.26 -10.26
N MET A 279 -4.34 -3.87 -10.60
CA MET A 279 -3.11 -3.13 -10.89
C MET A 279 -3.25 -2.22 -12.11
N PHE A 280 -3.95 -2.68 -13.15
CA PHE A 280 -4.23 -1.89 -14.35
C PHE A 280 -5.03 -0.63 -14.00
N LEU A 281 -6.14 -0.77 -13.26
CA LEU A 281 -7.00 0.35 -12.88
C LEU A 281 -6.33 1.26 -11.85
N ALA A 282 -5.52 0.72 -10.95
CA ALA A 282 -4.73 1.53 -10.01
C ALA A 282 -3.83 2.54 -10.74
N LYS A 283 -3.34 2.21 -11.95
CA LYS A 283 -2.54 3.11 -12.78
C LYS A 283 -3.37 3.99 -13.72
N HIS A 284 -4.44 3.43 -14.31
CA HIS A 284 -5.10 4.01 -15.49
C HIS A 284 -6.58 4.33 -15.32
N ALA A 285 -7.15 4.26 -14.10
CA ALA A 285 -8.57 4.53 -13.87
C ALA A 285 -9.03 5.85 -14.51
N GLN A 286 -8.21 6.90 -14.44
CA GLN A 286 -8.55 8.22 -14.96
C GLN A 286 -8.87 8.23 -16.47
N MET A 287 -8.26 7.32 -17.25
CA MET A 287 -8.55 7.20 -18.67
C MET A 287 -10.01 6.83 -18.93
N PHE A 288 -10.66 6.16 -17.99
CA PHE A 288 -12.04 5.67 -18.08
C PHE A 288 -13.01 6.54 -17.27
N GLN A 289 -12.67 7.79 -16.94
CA GLN A 289 -13.50 8.69 -16.12
C GLN A 289 -14.96 8.77 -16.61
N GLN A 290 -15.16 8.91 -17.91
CA GLN A 290 -16.50 9.03 -18.52
C GLN A 290 -17.29 7.71 -18.52
N ASP A 291 -16.61 6.56 -18.38
CA ASP A 291 -17.24 5.23 -18.36
C ASP A 291 -17.45 4.71 -16.92
N ILE A 292 -16.51 5.00 -16.01
CA ILE A 292 -16.58 4.69 -14.57
C ILE A 292 -17.64 5.56 -13.88
N GLY A 293 -17.67 6.86 -14.20
CA GLY A 293 -18.57 7.85 -13.61
C GLY A 293 -20.03 7.39 -13.50
N PRO A 294 -20.71 7.09 -14.63
CA PRO A 294 -22.09 6.61 -14.65
C PRO A 294 -22.31 5.32 -13.85
N SER A 295 -21.31 4.44 -13.81
CA SER A 295 -21.35 3.13 -13.14
C SER A 295 -20.75 3.14 -11.73
N GLY A 296 -20.62 4.31 -11.08
CA GLY A 296 -19.86 4.44 -9.83
C GLY A 296 -20.33 3.56 -8.68
N TYR A 297 -21.64 3.32 -8.55
CA TYR A 297 -22.17 2.42 -7.52
C TYR A 297 -21.81 0.94 -7.79
N VAL A 298 -21.77 0.53 -9.06
CA VAL A 298 -21.33 -0.82 -9.45
C VAL A 298 -19.86 -1.00 -9.08
N TRP A 299 -19.02 -0.03 -9.42
CA TRP A 299 -17.60 -0.03 -9.06
C TRP A 299 -17.37 -0.02 -7.55
N PHE A 300 -18.15 0.75 -6.79
CA PHE A 300 -18.12 0.71 -5.33
C PHE A 300 -18.39 -0.71 -4.80
N THR A 301 -19.41 -1.39 -5.34
CA THR A 301 -19.76 -2.76 -4.94
C THR A 301 -18.63 -3.75 -5.25
N TYR A 302 -18.01 -3.63 -6.42
CA TYR A 302 -16.89 -4.48 -6.82
C TYR A 302 -15.65 -4.26 -5.94
N MET A 303 -15.30 -3.00 -5.69
CA MET A 303 -14.16 -2.66 -4.83
C MET A 303 -14.39 -3.09 -3.38
N LYS A 304 -15.61 -2.91 -2.86
CA LYS A 304 -16.01 -3.40 -1.53
C LYS A 304 -15.80 -4.91 -1.43
N PHE A 305 -16.27 -5.69 -2.41
CA PHE A 305 -16.04 -7.14 -2.43
C PHE A 305 -14.55 -7.49 -2.43
N CYS A 306 -13.76 -6.89 -3.33
CA CYS A 306 -12.34 -7.22 -3.47
C CYS A 306 -11.52 -6.84 -2.22
N CYS A 307 -11.79 -5.68 -1.62
CA CYS A 307 -11.17 -5.24 -0.37
C CYS A 307 -11.56 -6.12 0.85
N MET A 308 -12.71 -6.79 0.77
CA MET A 308 -13.22 -7.70 1.80
C MET A 308 -12.85 -9.17 1.54
N ASN A 309 -12.15 -9.46 0.44
CA ASN A 309 -11.79 -10.81 0.05
C ASN A 309 -10.76 -11.43 1.04
N GLU A 310 -10.84 -12.75 1.25
CA GLU A 310 -9.91 -13.48 2.11
C GLU A 310 -8.53 -13.64 1.46
N ASN A 311 -8.46 -13.60 0.13
CA ASN A 311 -7.21 -13.66 -0.60
C ASN A 311 -6.39 -12.39 -0.33
N LYS A 312 -5.24 -12.57 0.34
CA LYS A 312 -4.34 -11.46 0.72
C LYS A 312 -3.85 -10.66 -0.49
N THR A 313 -3.58 -11.30 -1.62
CA THR A 313 -3.04 -10.61 -2.81
C THR A 313 -4.08 -9.73 -3.50
N VAL A 314 -5.31 -10.23 -3.65
CA VAL A 314 -6.44 -9.45 -4.15
C VAL A 314 -6.67 -8.27 -3.23
N LYS A 315 -6.78 -8.52 -1.93
CA LYS A 315 -7.02 -7.47 -0.94
C LYS A 315 -5.96 -6.37 -0.97
N GLU A 316 -4.68 -6.73 -1.14
CA GLU A 316 -3.58 -5.76 -1.22
C GLU A 316 -3.70 -4.84 -2.44
N HIS A 317 -3.93 -5.40 -3.63
CA HIS A 317 -4.06 -4.61 -4.86
C HIS A 317 -5.40 -3.86 -4.94
N ALA A 318 -6.47 -4.45 -4.41
CA ALA A 318 -7.80 -3.84 -4.34
C ALA A 318 -7.79 -2.48 -3.66
N PHE A 319 -6.97 -2.27 -2.62
CA PHE A 319 -6.88 -0.98 -1.94
C PHE A 319 -6.28 0.13 -2.81
N SER A 320 -5.27 -0.19 -3.62
CA SER A 320 -4.70 0.77 -4.56
C SER A 320 -5.67 1.06 -5.71
N CYS A 321 -6.33 0.00 -6.21
CA CYS A 321 -7.34 0.11 -7.25
C CYS A 321 -8.56 0.94 -6.79
N SER A 322 -9.09 0.69 -5.59
CA SER A 322 -10.23 1.41 -5.03
C SER A 322 -9.94 2.90 -4.90
N ASN A 323 -8.71 3.25 -4.48
CA ASN A 323 -8.29 4.64 -4.41
C ASN A 323 -8.34 5.33 -5.78
N ALA A 324 -7.76 4.71 -6.81
CA ALA A 324 -7.75 5.26 -8.17
C ALA A 324 -9.18 5.39 -8.73
N ILE A 325 -10.02 4.36 -8.56
CA ILE A 325 -11.42 4.39 -8.98
C ILE A 325 -12.19 5.50 -8.29
N PHE A 326 -12.02 5.69 -6.98
CA PHE A 326 -12.72 6.72 -6.25
C PHE A 326 -12.23 8.13 -6.60
N GLN A 327 -10.93 8.33 -6.83
CA GLN A 327 -10.39 9.60 -7.34
C GLN A 327 -10.96 9.93 -8.74
N THR A 328 -11.07 8.92 -9.61
CA THR A 328 -11.68 9.09 -10.93
C THR A 328 -13.18 9.37 -10.86
N LEU A 329 -13.90 8.71 -9.93
CA LEU A 329 -15.30 9.01 -9.67
C LEU A 329 -15.47 10.43 -9.16
N ASP A 330 -14.61 10.88 -8.27
CA ASP A 330 -14.60 12.24 -7.77
C ASP A 330 -14.40 13.26 -8.90
N ALA A 331 -13.36 13.10 -9.72
CA ALA A 331 -13.12 13.95 -10.89
C ALA A 331 -14.32 14.01 -11.85
N TYR A 332 -15.00 12.88 -12.08
CA TYR A 332 -16.23 12.84 -12.88
C TYR A 332 -17.39 13.62 -12.23
N LEU A 333 -17.54 13.50 -10.92
CA LEU A 333 -18.57 14.20 -10.14
C LEU A 333 -18.32 15.72 -10.12
N VAL A 334 -17.06 16.16 -10.14
CA VAL A 334 -16.67 17.58 -10.24
C VAL A 334 -17.12 18.19 -11.57
N GLU A 335 -16.77 17.55 -12.68
CA GLU A 335 -17.00 18.10 -14.02
C GLU A 335 -18.49 18.23 -14.37
N THR A 336 -19.34 17.44 -13.72
CA THR A 336 -20.66 17.18 -14.26
C THR A 336 -21.77 17.31 -13.19
N LYS A 337 -22.67 18.30 -13.32
CA LYS A 337 -23.71 18.67 -12.34
C LYS A 337 -25.12 18.08 -12.64
N ASP A 338 -25.37 16.79 -12.39
CA ASP A 338 -26.68 16.12 -12.66
C ASP A 338 -27.28 15.44 -11.41
N ASP A 339 -28.61 15.35 -11.32
CA ASP A 339 -29.37 14.79 -10.19
C ASP A 339 -29.24 13.27 -10.06
N THR A 340 -29.01 12.56 -11.16
CA THR A 340 -28.75 11.11 -11.18
C THR A 340 -27.50 10.77 -10.34
N ARG A 341 -26.54 11.70 -10.25
CA ARG A 341 -25.28 11.56 -9.49
C ARG A 341 -25.48 11.68 -7.98
N LYS A 342 -26.38 12.57 -7.54
CA LYS A 342 -26.76 12.69 -6.12
C LYS A 342 -27.31 11.37 -5.59
N LYS A 343 -28.13 10.69 -6.40
CA LYS A 343 -28.70 9.39 -6.04
C LYS A 343 -27.62 8.30 -5.94
N CYS A 344 -26.65 8.27 -6.87
CA CYS A 344 -25.52 7.34 -6.83
C CYS A 344 -24.70 7.53 -5.55
N LEU A 345 -24.28 8.77 -5.27
CA LEU A 345 -23.51 9.08 -4.06
C LEU A 345 -24.28 8.78 -2.77
N ASN A 346 -25.56 9.15 -2.70
CA ASN A 346 -26.41 8.85 -1.55
C ASN A 346 -26.56 7.34 -1.29
N LYS A 347 -26.58 6.51 -2.35
CA LYS A 347 -26.57 5.06 -2.20
C LYS A 347 -25.25 4.56 -1.61
N ILE A 348 -24.12 5.07 -2.12
CA ILE A 348 -22.78 4.74 -1.60
C ILE A 348 -22.69 5.15 -0.12
N LEU A 349 -23.07 6.40 0.24
CA LEU A 349 -23.09 6.93 1.61
C LEU A 349 -23.89 6.06 2.58
N LYS A 350 -25.07 5.61 2.18
CA LYS A 350 -25.90 4.72 3.00
C LYS A 350 -25.24 3.36 3.26
N GLU A 351 -24.48 2.84 2.30
CA GLU A 351 -23.79 1.54 2.45
C GLU A 351 -22.47 1.60 3.21
N VAL A 352 -21.83 2.76 3.31
CA VAL A 352 -20.58 2.89 4.07
C VAL A 352 -20.83 2.99 5.56
N LEU A 353 -21.95 3.56 5.99
CA LEU A 353 -22.24 3.75 7.42
C LEU A 353 -22.11 2.44 8.25
N PRO A 354 -22.65 1.29 7.80
CA PRO A 354 -22.46 0.01 8.51
C PRO A 354 -21.05 -0.59 8.38
N ILE A 355 -20.25 -0.16 7.40
CA ILE A 355 -18.86 -0.64 7.21
C ILE A 355 -17.89 0.13 8.11
N ALA A 356 -18.13 1.43 8.30
CA ALA A 356 -17.39 2.27 9.24
C ALA A 356 -17.53 1.76 10.67
N THR A 357 -18.72 1.28 11.04
CA THR A 357 -18.97 0.66 12.35
C THR A 357 -18.40 -0.76 12.48
N ALA A 358 -18.05 -1.42 11.37
CA ALA A 358 -17.48 -2.78 11.33
C ALA A 358 -15.93 -2.83 11.28
N TRP A 359 -15.25 -1.71 11.56
CA TRP A 359 -13.80 -1.60 11.75
C TRP A 359 -12.93 -2.05 10.55
N ARG A 360 -13.35 -1.74 9.32
CA ARG A 360 -12.60 -2.08 8.08
C ARG A 360 -11.82 -0.88 7.52
N TRP A 361 -10.71 -0.56 8.18
CA TRP A 361 -9.96 0.71 8.12
C TRP A 361 -9.59 1.30 6.76
N PRO A 362 -8.99 0.56 5.80
CA PRO A 362 -8.49 1.20 4.59
C PRO A 362 -9.63 1.69 3.68
N LEU A 363 -10.79 1.02 3.75
CA LEU A 363 -11.99 1.43 3.02
C LEU A 363 -12.59 2.71 3.63
N VAL A 364 -12.60 2.82 4.96
CA VAL A 364 -13.13 3.99 5.69
C VAL A 364 -12.28 5.24 5.46
N SER A 365 -10.95 5.12 5.52
CA SER A 365 -10.07 6.29 5.30
C SER A 365 -10.12 6.81 3.87
N GLN A 366 -10.22 5.92 2.88
CA GLN A 366 -10.38 6.32 1.47
C GLN A 366 -11.76 6.94 1.25
N TYR A 367 -12.79 6.40 1.89
CA TYR A 367 -14.13 6.96 1.82
C TYR A 367 -14.24 8.37 2.40
N VAL A 368 -13.58 8.61 3.53
CA VAL A 368 -13.49 9.93 4.15
C VAL A 368 -12.80 10.93 3.22
N GLN A 369 -11.81 10.51 2.41
CA GLN A 369 -11.23 11.36 1.36
C GLN A 369 -12.27 11.70 0.28
N CYS A 370 -13.02 10.72 -0.23
CA CYS A 370 -14.07 10.95 -1.23
C CYS A 370 -15.15 11.92 -0.72
N VAL A 371 -15.55 11.78 0.55
CA VAL A 371 -16.50 12.69 1.20
C VAL A 371 -15.92 14.10 1.28
N GLY A 372 -14.64 14.25 1.66
CA GLY A 372 -13.96 15.53 1.67
C GLY A 372 -13.93 16.19 0.30
N HIS A 373 -13.50 15.48 -0.74
CA HIS A 373 -13.44 16.06 -2.08
C HIS A 373 -14.81 16.45 -2.66
N PHE A 374 -15.83 15.62 -2.47
CA PHE A 374 -17.21 15.94 -2.89
C PHE A 374 -17.73 17.24 -2.28
N VAL A 375 -17.38 17.46 -1.03
CA VAL A 375 -17.75 18.63 -0.26
C VAL A 375 -17.03 19.85 -0.86
N GLN A 376 -15.72 19.80 -1.12
CA GLN A 376 -14.97 20.94 -1.69
C GLN A 376 -15.60 21.58 -2.95
N GLU A 377 -16.28 20.78 -3.77
CA GLU A 377 -16.90 21.18 -5.04
C GLU A 377 -18.35 21.68 -4.94
N ARG A 378 -19.00 21.50 -3.78
CA ARG A 378 -20.36 22.01 -3.51
C ARG A 378 -20.39 23.36 -2.82
N GLY A 379 -19.34 24.17 -2.95
CA GLY A 379 -19.25 25.50 -2.32
C GLY A 379 -20.46 26.43 -2.54
N ASP A 380 -21.26 26.15 -3.58
CA ASP A 380 -22.44 26.94 -3.98
C ASP A 380 -23.77 26.46 -3.34
N VAL A 381 -23.78 25.31 -2.65
CA VAL A 381 -25.01 24.68 -2.10
C VAL A 381 -24.88 24.55 -0.58
N PRO A 382 -25.87 25.01 0.20
CA PRO A 382 -25.88 24.77 1.65
C PRO A 382 -25.90 23.26 1.92
N LEU A 383 -24.95 22.80 2.75
CA LEU A 383 -24.91 21.43 3.22
C LEU A 383 -26.13 21.16 4.11
N ASP A 384 -26.83 20.07 3.84
CA ASP A 384 -27.94 19.62 4.68
C ASP A 384 -27.45 19.28 6.10
N ALA A 385 -28.24 19.63 7.12
CA ALA A 385 -27.88 19.38 8.53
C ALA A 385 -27.70 17.88 8.82
N GLY A 386 -28.47 17.01 8.15
CA GLY A 386 -28.31 15.57 8.25
C GLY A 386 -26.97 15.08 7.69
N TYR A 387 -26.48 15.71 6.62
CA TYR A 387 -25.18 15.39 6.03
C TYR A 387 -24.01 15.84 6.93
N VAL A 388 -24.08 17.05 7.51
CA VAL A 388 -23.06 17.54 8.45
C VAL A 388 -22.98 16.62 9.69
N LYS A 389 -24.14 16.20 10.21
CA LYS A 389 -24.20 15.23 11.31
C LYS A 389 -23.55 13.90 10.92
N PHE A 390 -23.87 13.38 9.74
CA PHE A 390 -23.28 12.15 9.21
C PHE A 390 -21.75 12.23 9.09
N VAL A 391 -21.21 13.31 8.51
CA VAL A 391 -19.74 13.49 8.40
C VAL A 391 -19.11 13.53 9.78
N GLY A 392 -19.72 14.23 10.73
CA GLY A 392 -19.24 14.27 12.12
C GLY A 392 -19.25 12.90 12.79
N ASP A 393 -20.31 12.10 12.58
CA ASP A 393 -20.40 10.74 13.11
C ASP A 393 -19.28 9.86 12.54
N VAL A 394 -19.05 9.90 11.22
CA VAL A 394 -17.98 9.12 10.56
C VAL A 394 -16.60 9.50 11.09
N LEU A 395 -16.32 10.79 11.24
CA LEU A 395 -15.04 11.26 11.77
C LEU A 395 -14.83 10.83 13.24
N CYS A 396 -15.87 10.85 14.07
CA CYS A 396 -15.78 10.39 15.46
C CYS A 396 -15.50 8.89 15.54
N HIS A 397 -16.28 8.06 14.82
CA HIS A 397 -16.06 6.60 14.79
C HIS A 397 -14.67 6.22 14.23
N LEU A 398 -14.13 7.02 13.30
CA LEU A 398 -12.77 6.84 12.81
C LEU A 398 -11.73 7.00 13.92
N MET A 399 -11.94 7.95 14.83
CA MET A 399 -11.03 8.22 15.93
C MET A 399 -11.16 7.22 17.08
N GLU A 400 -12.35 6.67 17.34
CA GLU A 400 -12.57 5.61 18.35
C GLU A 400 -11.66 4.39 18.13
N ALA A 401 -11.33 4.09 16.88
CA ALA A 401 -10.55 2.91 16.54
C ALA A 401 -9.21 3.19 15.85
N TYR A 402 -8.81 4.46 15.82
CA TYR A 402 -7.47 4.89 15.44
C TYR A 402 -6.32 4.15 16.18
N PRO A 403 -6.39 3.84 17.49
CA PRO A 403 -5.30 3.16 18.21
C PRO A 403 -4.96 1.78 17.62
N GLN A 404 -5.97 1.07 17.12
CA GLN A 404 -5.86 -0.28 16.58
C GLN A 404 -5.30 -0.32 15.14
N CYS A 405 -5.05 0.84 14.53
CA CYS A 405 -4.60 0.93 13.14
C CYS A 405 -3.10 0.65 12.99
N LEU A 406 -2.73 -0.09 11.94
CA LEU A 406 -1.34 -0.21 11.51
C LEU A 406 -0.77 1.17 11.13
N TRP A 407 0.53 1.37 11.33
CA TRP A 407 1.18 2.67 11.09
C TRP A 407 0.93 3.25 9.70
N LYS A 408 0.93 2.42 8.64
CA LYS A 408 0.64 2.85 7.26
C LYS A 408 -0.77 3.43 7.13
N SER A 409 -1.74 2.82 7.81
CA SER A 409 -3.14 3.27 7.83
C SER A 409 -3.30 4.56 8.63
N LYS A 410 -2.56 4.74 9.73
CA LYS A 410 -2.59 5.97 10.53
C LYS A 410 -2.23 7.21 9.69
N VAL A 411 -1.25 7.12 8.79
CA VAL A 411 -0.86 8.23 7.88
C VAL A 411 -2.00 8.57 6.90
N VAL A 412 -2.68 7.56 6.36
CA VAL A 412 -3.81 7.79 5.45
C VAL A 412 -4.95 8.48 6.19
N ILE A 413 -5.26 8.05 7.42
CA ILE A 413 -6.27 8.67 8.28
C ILE A 413 -5.98 10.15 8.51
N HIS A 414 -4.72 10.52 8.80
CA HIS A 414 -4.32 11.92 8.95
C HIS A 414 -4.67 12.74 7.71
N LYS A 415 -4.26 12.25 6.54
CA LYS A 415 -4.53 12.91 5.25
C LYS A 415 -6.04 13.03 5.00
N SER A 416 -6.81 11.98 5.31
CA SER A 416 -8.26 11.95 5.10
C SER A 416 -9.02 12.97 5.95
N VAL A 417 -8.73 13.05 7.25
CA VAL A 417 -9.40 14.00 8.16
C VAL A 417 -9.09 15.44 7.76
N ILE A 418 -7.83 15.73 7.44
CA ILE A 418 -7.41 17.07 7.00
C ILE A 418 -8.08 17.44 5.67
N ALA A 419 -8.16 16.50 4.72
CA ALA A 419 -8.84 16.74 3.44
C ALA A 419 -10.31 17.11 3.64
N VAL A 420 -11.03 16.43 4.54
CA VAL A 420 -12.41 16.76 4.89
C VAL A 420 -12.54 18.16 5.47
N PHE A 421 -11.68 18.53 6.43
CA PHE A 421 -11.74 19.87 7.00
C PHE A 421 -11.32 20.98 6.02
N ALA A 422 -10.32 20.73 5.18
CA ALA A 422 -9.91 21.67 4.14
C ALA A 422 -11.03 21.89 3.12
N ALA A 423 -11.75 20.84 2.76
CA ALA A 423 -12.93 20.93 1.92
C ALA A 423 -14.05 21.73 2.56
N LEU A 424 -14.31 21.51 3.86
CA LEU A 424 -15.37 22.16 4.62
C LEU A 424 -15.09 23.62 5.00
N SER A 425 -13.88 24.12 4.78
CA SER A 425 -13.46 25.45 5.27
C SER A 425 -14.25 26.61 4.70
N LYS A 426 -14.97 26.37 3.60
CA LYS A 426 -15.81 27.39 2.96
C LYS A 426 -17.18 27.58 3.60
N TRP A 427 -17.61 26.71 4.51
CA TRP A 427 -18.94 26.78 5.11
C TRP A 427 -18.92 27.14 6.59
N THR A 428 -19.98 27.82 7.02
CA THR A 428 -20.21 28.23 8.42
C THR A 428 -20.38 27.05 9.39
N VAL A 429 -20.62 25.85 8.88
CA VAL A 429 -20.74 24.61 9.67
C VAL A 429 -19.40 23.99 10.06
N ILE A 430 -18.26 24.49 9.56
CA ILE A 430 -16.96 23.90 9.88
C ILE A 430 -16.62 24.01 11.36
N ASP A 431 -16.89 25.15 12.00
CA ASP A 431 -16.51 25.37 13.40
C ASP A 431 -17.23 24.39 14.33
N SER A 432 -18.52 24.15 14.12
CA SER A 432 -19.29 23.20 14.94
C SER A 432 -18.88 21.75 14.71
N LEU A 433 -18.50 21.39 13.48
CA LEU A 433 -17.99 20.07 13.16
C LEU A 433 -16.61 19.83 13.77
N ILE A 434 -15.70 20.80 13.65
CA ILE A 434 -14.37 20.75 14.24
C ILE A 434 -14.48 20.68 15.76
N ASP A 435 -15.29 21.53 16.39
CA ASP A 435 -15.52 21.51 17.85
C ASP A 435 -15.99 20.13 18.30
N ARG A 436 -16.97 19.55 17.62
CA ARG A 436 -17.47 18.20 17.92
C ARG A 436 -16.36 17.15 17.80
N PHE A 437 -15.61 17.17 16.70
CA PHE A 437 -14.55 16.21 16.42
C PHE A 437 -13.39 16.32 17.42
N VAL A 438 -12.94 17.54 17.70
CA VAL A 438 -11.85 17.85 18.61
C VAL A 438 -12.22 17.43 20.03
N VAL A 439 -13.41 17.80 20.52
CA VAL A 439 -13.88 17.38 21.85
C VAL A 439 -13.92 15.85 21.95
N HIS A 440 -14.51 15.17 20.97
CA HIS A 440 -14.61 13.71 20.98
C HIS A 440 -13.23 13.03 20.97
N THR A 441 -12.34 13.45 20.08
CA THR A 441 -10.98 12.90 19.98
C THR A 441 -10.14 13.20 21.22
N LEU A 442 -10.32 14.40 21.81
CA LEU A 442 -9.62 14.80 23.03
C LEU A 442 -10.09 13.92 24.19
N MET A 443 -11.40 13.72 24.32
CA MET A 443 -11.96 12.79 25.31
C MET A 443 -11.41 11.37 25.12
N LEU A 444 -11.33 10.82 23.91
CA LEU A 444 -10.69 9.51 23.68
C LEU A 444 -9.21 9.47 24.11
N SER A 445 -8.50 10.59 23.95
CA SER A 445 -7.08 10.69 24.29
C SER A 445 -6.84 10.80 25.80
N ILE A 446 -7.77 11.40 26.55
CA ILE A 446 -7.58 11.74 27.99
C ILE A 446 -8.49 10.96 28.96
N SER A 447 -9.56 10.30 28.50
CA SER A 447 -10.68 9.88 29.38
C SER A 447 -10.67 8.44 29.89
N ASN A 448 -9.75 7.55 29.48
CA ASN A 448 -9.85 6.13 29.91
C ASN A 448 -8.78 5.68 30.91
N VAL A 449 -9.25 5.03 31.98
CA VAL A 449 -9.05 3.58 32.22
C VAL A 449 -10.40 2.91 31.93
N THR A 450 -10.50 1.98 30.98
CA THR A 450 -11.80 1.35 30.58
C THR A 450 -12.13 0.00 31.21
N ASP A 451 -11.25 -0.47 32.09
CA ASP A 451 -11.40 -1.58 33.03
C ASP A 451 -11.59 -3.01 32.51
N PRO A 452 -11.06 -4.01 33.26
CA PRO A 452 -11.91 -5.15 33.60
C PRO A 452 -12.37 -5.11 35.06
N ASP A 453 -11.55 -4.55 35.97
CA ASP A 453 -11.79 -4.09 37.36
C ASP A 453 -10.44 -3.50 37.89
N GLN A 454 -10.40 -2.44 38.70
CA GLN A 454 -9.86 -1.11 38.35
C GLN A 454 -8.35 -0.86 38.60
N ALA A 455 -7.75 -0.19 37.59
CA ALA A 455 -6.49 0.57 37.51
C ALA A 455 -5.15 -0.19 37.45
N VAL A 456 -4.36 0.00 36.37
CA VAL A 456 -2.91 0.13 36.57
C VAL A 456 -2.21 1.07 35.55
N ILE A 457 -1.75 2.20 36.08
CA ILE A 457 -0.60 3.02 35.66
C ILE A 457 0.60 2.47 36.45
N TYR A 458 1.79 2.36 35.86
CA TYR A 458 2.96 1.90 36.57
C TYR A 458 4.13 2.90 36.60
N HIS A 459 4.96 2.62 37.58
CA HIS A 459 5.52 3.63 38.46
C HIS A 459 6.99 3.92 38.08
N PRO A 460 7.41 5.20 38.08
CA PRO A 460 8.69 5.63 37.53
C PRO A 460 9.92 5.05 38.25
N ASP A 461 9.78 4.58 39.50
CA ASP A 461 10.88 3.94 40.24
C ASP A 461 10.83 2.39 40.24
N THR A 462 9.76 1.74 39.75
CA THR A 462 9.55 0.28 39.93
C THR A 462 9.21 -0.53 38.68
N GLY A 463 8.80 0.10 37.56
CA GLY A 463 9.00 -0.47 36.21
C GLY A 463 8.05 -1.55 35.66
N GLU A 464 6.74 -1.50 35.88
CA GLU A 464 5.79 -2.28 35.03
C GLU A 464 4.77 -1.38 34.27
N LEU A 465 3.57 -1.81 33.83
CA LEU A 465 2.74 -1.31 32.66
C LEU A 465 1.62 -0.19 32.74
N VAL A 466 1.84 1.07 32.37
CA VAL A 466 0.76 2.11 32.22
C VAL A 466 -0.06 2.00 30.92
N THR A 467 -1.40 1.99 30.95
CA THR A 467 -2.27 2.07 29.74
C THR A 467 -2.69 3.52 29.38
N ASN A 468 -1.84 4.29 28.71
CA ASN A 468 -2.17 5.67 28.27
C ASN A 468 -2.41 5.76 26.74
N LEU A 469 -3.68 5.86 26.32
CA LEU A 469 -4.09 6.10 24.92
C LEU A 469 -3.52 7.39 24.32
N LEU A 470 -3.11 8.36 25.14
CA LEU A 470 -2.45 9.60 24.68
C LEU A 470 -1.27 9.31 23.74
N TYR A 471 -0.47 8.28 23.99
CA TYR A 471 0.67 7.90 23.16
C TYR A 471 0.23 7.39 21.78
N ASP A 472 -0.89 6.68 21.72
CA ASP A 472 -1.45 6.20 20.47
C ASP A 472 -1.96 7.34 19.59
N TYR A 473 -2.48 8.41 20.20
CA TYR A 473 -3.00 9.61 19.53
C TYR A 473 -1.98 10.75 19.39
N GLU A 474 -0.82 10.75 20.06
CA GLU A 474 0.17 11.84 20.01
C GLU A 474 0.57 12.15 18.55
N GLY A 475 0.87 11.12 17.76
CA GLY A 475 1.21 11.26 16.34
C GLY A 475 0.07 11.90 15.52
N PHE A 476 -1.19 11.62 15.86
CA PHE A 476 -2.37 12.24 15.23
C PHE A 476 -2.46 13.73 15.56
N TRP A 477 -2.41 14.08 16.83
CA TRP A 477 -2.52 15.46 17.27
C TRP A 477 -1.38 16.35 16.74
N LEU A 478 -0.16 15.82 16.73
CA LEU A 478 0.99 16.52 16.17
C LEU A 478 0.83 16.72 14.66
N ALA A 479 0.35 15.71 13.92
CA ALA A 479 0.09 15.85 12.48
C ALA A 479 -1.03 16.87 12.20
N LEU A 480 -2.07 16.90 13.03
CA LEU A 480 -3.20 17.81 12.90
C LEU A 480 -2.80 19.28 13.20
N LEU A 481 -1.95 19.51 14.20
CA LEU A 481 -1.62 20.86 14.69
C LEU A 481 -0.29 21.45 14.14
N ARG A 482 0.66 20.63 13.66
CA ARG A 482 1.99 21.11 13.20
C ARG A 482 2.13 21.33 11.69
N ARG A 483 1.04 21.61 10.97
CA ARG A 483 1.10 21.83 9.52
C ARG A 483 2.18 22.87 9.17
N ARG A 484 3.16 22.48 8.35
CA ARG A 484 4.25 23.34 7.88
C ARG A 484 3.73 24.12 6.66
N THR A 485 3.43 25.39 6.84
CA THR A 485 3.21 26.32 5.72
C THR A 485 4.54 26.51 4.99
N LYS A 486 4.70 25.92 3.80
CA LYS A 486 5.73 26.39 2.86
C LYS A 486 5.25 27.75 2.34
N THR A 487 5.68 28.83 2.97
CA THR A 487 5.62 30.16 2.37
C THR A 487 6.62 30.21 1.22
N LEU A 488 6.20 30.76 0.07
CA LEU A 488 7.08 31.09 -1.05
C LEU A 488 8.18 32.06 -0.58
N ALA A 489 9.35 31.54 -0.20
CA ALA A 489 10.56 32.36 -0.08
C ALA A 489 11.88 31.56 -0.10
N ASP A 490 11.90 30.24 0.11
CA ASP A 490 13.16 29.49 0.15
C ASP A 490 13.26 28.44 -0.96
N SER A 491 14.28 28.59 -1.79
CA SER A 491 14.72 27.66 -2.84
C SER A 491 16.25 27.51 -2.72
N PRO A 492 16.91 26.50 -3.31
CA PRO A 492 16.64 25.06 -3.27
C PRO A 492 17.91 24.26 -2.90
N ILE A 493 17.84 23.18 -2.09
CA ILE A 493 18.90 22.15 -2.10
C ILE A 493 18.32 20.73 -1.98
N LYS A 494 18.59 19.97 -3.06
CA LYS A 494 18.70 18.51 -3.27
C LYS A 494 17.49 17.62 -2.94
N ALA A 495 16.83 17.22 -4.04
CA ALA A 495 15.93 16.09 -4.14
C ALA A 495 16.59 14.79 -3.64
N SER A 496 15.98 14.17 -2.63
CA SER A 496 16.00 12.74 -2.43
C SER A 496 14.61 12.21 -2.72
N THR A 497 14.57 11.15 -3.51
CA THR A 497 13.44 10.42 -4.06
C THR A 497 12.43 9.95 -2.99
N CYS A 498 11.16 9.86 -3.44
CA CYS A 498 9.97 9.39 -2.73
C CYS A 498 9.24 10.45 -1.87
N SER A 499 8.51 11.34 -2.53
CA SER A 499 7.32 11.97 -1.96
C SER A 499 6.39 12.43 -3.09
N ASP A 500 5.33 11.67 -3.36
CA ASP A 500 4.15 12.19 -4.06
C ASP A 500 3.38 13.08 -3.07
N ASP A 501 3.95 14.24 -2.78
CA ASP A 501 3.25 15.34 -2.13
C ASP A 501 2.41 16.03 -3.19
N VAL A 502 1.12 15.69 -3.24
CA VAL A 502 0.12 16.50 -3.96
C VAL A 502 0.06 17.86 -3.25
N ASP A 503 0.52 18.88 -3.97
CA ASP A 503 0.59 20.26 -3.50
C ASP A 503 -0.84 20.83 -3.37
N MET A 504 -1.44 20.70 -2.18
CA MET A 504 -2.77 21.26 -1.87
C MET A 504 -2.61 22.66 -1.29
N LYS A 505 -2.81 23.69 -2.12
CA LYS A 505 -2.93 25.09 -1.68
C LYS A 505 -4.02 25.24 -0.62
N GLU A 506 -3.70 25.86 0.51
CA GLU A 506 -4.69 26.15 1.56
C GLU A 506 -5.75 27.14 1.03
N PRO A 507 -7.05 26.82 1.15
CA PRO A 507 -8.09 27.81 0.93
C PRO A 507 -8.06 28.80 2.10
N MET A 508 -7.63 30.04 1.83
CA MET A 508 -7.87 31.17 2.73
C MET A 508 -9.36 31.53 2.67
N ASN A 509 -10.07 31.39 3.78
CA ASN A 509 -11.34 32.08 3.98
C ASN A 509 -11.26 32.94 5.24
N ALA A 510 -11.68 34.20 5.12
CA ALA A 510 -11.87 35.14 6.22
C ALA A 510 -10.65 35.38 7.15
N GLY A 511 -9.42 35.28 6.63
CA GLY A 511 -8.21 35.66 7.39
C GLY A 511 -7.79 34.71 8.52
N ARG A 512 -8.40 33.51 8.63
CA ARG A 512 -7.97 32.46 9.56
C ARG A 512 -7.56 31.21 8.79
N THR A 513 -6.41 30.62 9.15
CA THR A 513 -5.97 29.35 8.59
C THR A 513 -6.73 28.20 9.26
N LEU A 514 -6.94 27.09 8.54
CA LEU A 514 -7.55 25.88 9.12
C LEU A 514 -6.79 25.40 10.37
N GLN A 515 -5.48 25.57 10.37
CA GLN A 515 -4.61 25.30 11.52
C GLN A 515 -4.97 26.15 12.74
N ALA A 516 -5.30 27.43 12.55
CA ALA A 516 -5.74 28.30 13.65
C ALA A 516 -7.10 27.87 14.19
N ILE A 517 -8.05 27.49 13.32
CA ILE A 517 -9.38 27.01 13.75
C ILE A 517 -9.25 25.73 14.59
N LEU A 518 -8.45 24.76 14.13
CA LEU A 518 -8.17 23.53 14.86
C LEU A 518 -7.49 23.80 16.21
N PHE A 519 -6.53 24.74 16.24
CA PHE A 519 -5.84 25.13 17.46
C PHE A 519 -6.78 25.81 18.46
N ASP A 520 -7.55 26.80 18.03
CA ASP A 520 -8.53 27.53 18.85
C ASP A 520 -9.57 26.56 19.43
N SER A 521 -10.10 25.66 18.61
CA SER A 521 -11.04 24.62 19.04
C SER A 521 -10.43 23.68 20.08
N THR A 522 -9.15 23.31 19.91
CA THR A 522 -8.42 22.46 20.87
C THR A 522 -8.25 23.18 22.20
N VAL A 523 -7.79 24.43 22.19
CA VAL A 523 -7.61 25.23 23.43
C VAL A 523 -8.96 25.47 24.12
N LYS A 524 -10.00 25.83 23.36
CA LYS A 524 -11.37 25.99 23.86
C LYS A 524 -11.87 24.71 24.53
N SER A 525 -11.64 23.55 23.92
CA SER A 525 -12.03 22.25 24.46
C SER A 525 -11.27 21.91 25.74
N VAL A 526 -9.96 22.16 25.78
CA VAL A 526 -9.11 21.96 26.99
C VAL A 526 -9.64 22.82 28.15
N VAL A 527 -9.83 24.13 27.94
CA VAL A 527 -10.35 25.03 28.99
C VAL A 527 -11.76 24.64 29.41
N GLY A 528 -12.61 24.27 28.45
CA GLY A 528 -13.96 23.80 28.72
C GLY A 528 -13.98 22.57 29.62
N ILE A 529 -13.12 21.58 29.36
CA ILE A 529 -13.00 20.38 30.19
C ILE A 529 -12.53 20.75 31.60
N VAL A 530 -11.45 21.54 31.73
CA VAL A 530 -10.92 21.96 33.05
C VAL A 530 -12.00 22.66 33.88
N SER A 531 -12.83 23.50 33.26
CA SER A 531 -13.90 24.23 33.97
C SER A 531 -14.99 23.32 34.56
N GLN A 532 -15.09 22.07 34.08
CA GLN A 532 -16.12 21.11 34.48
C GLN A 532 -15.60 20.02 35.43
N LEU A 533 -14.28 19.91 35.64
CA LEU A 533 -13.69 18.90 36.52
C LEU A 533 -13.83 19.27 37.99
N ASN A 534 -14.17 18.30 38.84
CA ASN A 534 -14.14 18.48 40.29
C ASN A 534 -12.80 18.02 40.87
N LEU A 535 -11.89 18.97 41.06
CA LEU A 535 -10.54 18.76 41.60
C LEU A 535 -10.44 18.98 43.12
N SER A 536 -11.56 18.83 43.83
CA SER A 536 -11.62 19.02 45.28
C SER A 536 -11.07 17.80 46.03
N TYR A 537 -10.42 18.05 47.17
CA TYR A 537 -9.91 17.02 48.07
C TYR A 537 -10.72 17.00 49.37
N GLN A 538 -10.94 15.81 49.90
CA GLN A 538 -11.47 15.59 51.24
C GLN A 538 -10.32 15.18 52.17
N PHE A 539 -10.35 15.70 53.40
CA PHE A 539 -9.38 15.33 54.43
C PHE A 539 -9.93 14.20 55.30
N ASP A 540 -9.23 13.07 55.34
CA ASP A 540 -9.53 11.93 56.21
C ASP A 540 -8.84 12.11 57.56
N LEU A 541 -9.64 12.46 58.57
CA LEU A 541 -9.22 12.65 59.95
C LEU A 541 -8.61 11.37 60.58
N GLN A 542 -8.89 10.17 60.06
CA GLN A 542 -8.43 8.91 60.67
C GLN A 542 -6.97 8.52 60.35
N THR A 543 -6.33 9.18 59.38
CA THR A 543 -4.94 8.86 58.97
C THR A 543 -3.85 9.60 59.75
N THR A 544 -4.23 10.42 60.73
CA THR A 544 -3.29 11.19 61.55
C THR A 544 -2.72 10.37 62.69
N ASN A 545 -1.66 9.60 62.42
CA ASN A 545 -0.83 9.07 63.51
C ASN A 545 0.68 9.23 63.35
N ASN A 546 1.21 9.87 62.30
CA ASN A 546 2.61 10.29 62.27
C ASN A 546 2.81 11.49 61.33
N GLY A 547 2.93 12.68 61.91
CA GLY A 547 2.94 13.99 61.24
C GLY A 547 4.16 14.28 60.36
N LYS A 548 4.43 13.46 59.34
CA LYS A 548 5.45 13.76 58.32
C LYS A 548 5.03 13.55 56.86
N ASN A 549 3.88 12.95 56.57
CA ASN A 549 3.42 12.77 55.18
C ASN A 549 2.00 13.33 55.01
N ALA A 550 1.77 14.04 53.90
CA ALA A 550 0.48 14.63 53.49
C ALA A 550 -0.57 13.57 53.08
N ASN A 551 -0.65 12.45 53.80
CA ASN A 551 -1.39 11.25 53.42
C ASN A 551 -2.90 11.30 53.77
N GLY A 552 -3.38 12.43 54.31
CA GLY A 552 -4.78 12.59 54.72
C GLY A 552 -5.70 13.17 53.65
N TYR A 553 -5.20 13.60 52.49
CA TYR A 553 -6.03 14.17 51.44
C TYR A 553 -6.34 13.14 50.36
N THR A 554 -7.63 12.86 50.16
CA THR A 554 -8.10 12.00 49.07
C THR A 554 -8.97 12.82 48.10
N PRO A 555 -8.83 12.61 46.78
CA PRO A 555 -9.65 13.32 45.81
C PRO A 555 -11.12 12.89 45.94
N ILE A 556 -12.04 13.86 45.92
CA ILE A 556 -13.49 13.59 45.98
C ILE A 556 -13.96 12.84 44.72
N VAL A 557 -13.40 13.20 43.55
CA VAL A 557 -13.65 12.51 42.28
C VAL A 557 -12.31 12.07 41.68
N PRO A 558 -11.84 10.84 41.99
CA PRO A 558 -10.54 10.34 41.52
C PRO A 558 -10.40 10.36 39.99
N ARG A 559 -11.48 10.03 39.27
CA ARG A 559 -11.53 10.06 37.80
C ARG A 559 -11.13 11.42 37.24
N ASP A 560 -11.64 12.51 37.81
CA ASP A 560 -11.42 13.87 37.30
C ASP A 560 -9.97 14.31 37.48
N HIS A 561 -9.29 13.80 38.52
CA HIS A 561 -7.86 14.01 38.74
C HIS A 561 -7.01 13.24 37.73
N SER A 562 -7.40 12.01 37.38
CA SER A 562 -6.76 11.24 36.30
C SER A 562 -6.92 11.93 34.94
N ILE A 563 -8.11 12.47 34.65
CA ILE A 563 -8.34 13.26 33.43
C ILE A 563 -7.45 14.51 33.44
N MET A 564 -7.35 15.21 34.57
CA MET A 564 -6.50 16.39 34.70
C MET A 564 -5.01 16.07 34.47
N LEU A 565 -4.51 14.96 35.01
CA LEU A 565 -3.14 14.49 34.77
C LEU A 565 -2.89 14.20 33.28
N ASN A 566 -3.76 13.42 32.64
CA ASN A 566 -3.67 13.13 31.21
C ASN A 566 -3.75 14.42 30.36
N LEU A 567 -4.57 15.38 30.79
CA LEU A 567 -4.72 16.67 30.13
C LEU A 567 -3.46 17.53 30.26
N THR A 568 -2.80 17.54 31.43
CA THR A 568 -1.51 18.23 31.60
C THR A 568 -0.43 17.62 30.70
N GLU A 569 -0.36 16.28 30.62
CA GLU A 569 0.57 15.60 29.73
C GLU A 569 0.26 15.90 28.25
N PHE A 570 -1.02 15.92 27.87
CA PHE A 570 -1.44 16.34 26.54
C PHE A 570 -0.99 17.77 26.22
N VAL A 571 -1.22 18.72 27.12
CA VAL A 571 -0.82 20.13 26.94
C VAL A 571 0.69 20.22 26.73
N GLU A 572 1.51 19.55 27.55
CA GLU A 572 2.97 19.60 27.42
C GLU A 572 3.47 18.96 26.12
N ARG A 573 2.96 17.79 25.78
CA ARG A 573 3.47 16.98 24.65
C ARG A 573 2.93 17.43 23.30
N VAL A 574 1.71 17.96 23.26
CA VAL A 574 1.03 18.35 22.01
C VAL A 574 1.04 19.87 21.86
N LEU A 575 0.42 20.61 22.80
CA LEU A 575 0.27 22.06 22.67
C LEU A 575 1.59 22.81 22.91
N GLY A 576 2.42 22.36 23.85
CA GLY A 576 3.76 22.91 24.11
C GLY A 576 4.71 22.73 22.90
N LYS A 577 4.33 21.84 21.98
CA LYS A 577 5.03 21.52 20.74
C LYS A 577 4.46 22.23 19.51
N ALA A 578 3.42 23.06 19.66
CA ALA A 578 2.79 23.83 18.59
C ALA A 578 3.55 25.13 18.25
N PRO A 579 3.42 25.67 17.01
CA PRO A 579 4.06 26.93 16.63
C PRO A 579 3.62 28.09 17.53
N ARG A 580 4.58 28.87 18.07
CA ARG A 580 4.31 30.03 18.94
C ARG A 580 3.43 31.10 18.28
N SER A 581 3.43 31.17 16.95
CA SER A 581 2.58 32.09 16.18
C SER A 581 1.07 31.84 16.37
N LEU A 582 0.67 30.64 16.78
CA LEU A 582 -0.73 30.30 17.06
C LEU A 582 -1.19 30.69 18.48
N LEU A 583 -0.24 30.96 19.40
CA LEU A 583 -0.54 31.35 20.78
C LEU A 583 -0.84 32.85 20.91
N HIS A 584 -0.59 33.65 19.87
CA HIS A 584 -0.97 35.05 19.84
C HIS A 584 -2.34 35.19 19.17
N PRO A 585 -3.39 35.63 19.88
CA PRO A 585 -4.66 35.90 19.24
C PRO A 585 -4.45 36.98 18.18
N SER A 586 -4.96 36.75 16.96
CA SER A 586 -5.05 37.79 15.95
C SER A 586 -5.73 39.03 16.55
N PRO A 587 -5.25 40.25 16.29
CA PRO A 587 -5.73 41.48 16.94
C PRO A 587 -7.24 41.76 16.77
N SER A 588 -7.94 41.00 15.94
CA SER A 588 -9.40 41.03 15.81
C SER A 588 -10.17 40.30 16.93
N TYR A 589 -9.52 39.51 17.78
CA TYR A 589 -10.15 38.79 18.90
C TYR A 589 -10.18 39.57 20.23
N ALA A 590 -9.34 40.59 20.37
CA ALA A 590 -9.25 41.37 21.62
C ALA A 590 -10.50 42.24 21.89
N SER A 591 -11.36 42.48 20.89
CA SER A 591 -12.54 43.33 21.03
C SER A 591 -13.83 42.59 21.41
N SER A 592 -13.91 41.25 21.28
CA SER A 592 -15.13 40.49 21.59
C SER A 592 -15.08 39.73 22.92
N VAL A 593 -13.89 39.48 23.47
CA VAL A 593 -13.74 38.76 24.76
C VAL A 593 -13.79 39.72 25.95
N CYS A 594 -13.48 41.00 25.76
CA CYS A 594 -13.52 42.02 26.81
C CYS A 594 -14.91 42.66 27.04
N SER A 595 -15.95 42.24 26.32
CA SER A 595 -17.32 42.74 26.50
C SER A 595 -18.25 41.80 27.28
N GLY A 596 -17.70 40.71 27.83
CA GLY A 596 -18.47 39.69 28.57
C GLY A 596 -17.81 39.19 29.85
N PHE A 597 -16.94 40.00 30.47
CA PHE A 597 -16.44 39.79 31.84
C PHE A 597 -16.93 40.89 32.77
#